data_AF-A0A7J8JH37-F1
#
_entry.id   AF-A0A7J8JH37-F1
#
_cell.length_a   1.000
_cell.length_b   1.000
_cell.length_c   1.000
_cell.angle_alpha   90.00
_cell.angle_beta   90.00
_cell.angle_gamma   90.00
#
_symmetry.space_group_name_H-M   'P 1'
#
loop_
_entity.id
_entity.type
_entity.pdbx_description
1 polymer ?
#
loop_
_entity_poly.entity_id
_entity_poly.type
_entity_poly.pdbx_seq_one_letter_code
_entity_poly.pdbx_strand_id
1 'polypeptide(L)'
;MASSAEGDVGTVAELARVLRWGFEELSLNKLATSLGASEQALRLIISIFLGYPFALFYRHYLFYSDSYLVHLFHTFTGVSIAYFNFGYQLYHSLLCVVLQFLILRLMGRTVTAVLTTFCFQMAYLLGGYYYTATGNYDIKWTMPHCVLTLKLIGLAVDYFDGGRDQNSLSSEQQKNAIRGVPSLLEVAGFSYFFGAFLVGPQFSMNHYMKLVQGQLTDIPGKIPNSTIPALKRLSLGLVYLVGYVLLSPHITENYFLSEDYENRSFWFRCMYILVWGKFVLYKYVTCWLVTEGVCILTGLGFNDFDENRKAKWDACANMKVWLFETTPQFTGTIASFNTNTNAWVAR
;
A
#
# COMPACT_ATOMS: atom_id res chain seq x y z
N MET A 1 40.61 25.20 -34.86
CA MET A 1 40.46 23.82 -34.39
C MET A 1 40.18 23.87 -32.89
N ALA A 2 38.92 23.98 -32.50
CA ALA A 2 38.49 23.91 -31.10
C ALA A 2 37.02 23.47 -31.10
N SER A 3 36.81 22.16 -31.21
CA SER A 3 35.51 21.51 -31.01
C SER A 3 35.77 20.01 -30.87
N SER A 4 36.16 19.58 -29.68
CA SER A 4 36.23 18.16 -29.31
C SER A 4 36.21 17.89 -27.80
N ALA A 5 36.01 18.89 -26.93
CA ALA A 5 36.10 18.71 -25.48
C ALA A 5 34.75 18.63 -24.74
N GLU A 6 33.62 18.90 -25.40
CA GLU A 6 32.29 18.89 -24.74
C GLU A 6 31.60 17.51 -24.76
N GLY A 7 32.07 16.56 -25.57
CA GLY A 7 31.49 15.21 -25.67
C GLY A 7 31.92 14.25 -24.55
N ASP A 8 33.10 14.46 -23.95
CA ASP A 8 33.76 13.46 -23.11
C ASP A 8 33.31 13.53 -21.63
N VAL A 9 32.93 14.74 -21.17
CA VAL A 9 32.46 14.96 -19.79
C VAL A 9 31.09 14.32 -19.55
N GLY A 10 30.21 14.33 -20.56
CA GLY A 10 28.89 13.69 -20.50
C GLY A 10 29.00 12.17 -20.40
N THR A 11 29.88 11.56 -21.20
CA THR A 11 30.08 10.11 -21.22
C THR A 11 30.68 9.59 -19.91
N VAL A 12 31.65 10.29 -19.31
CA VAL A 12 32.24 9.89 -18.03
C VAL A 12 31.24 10.01 -16.87
N ALA A 13 30.41 11.07 -16.84
CA ALA A 13 29.37 11.23 -15.83
C ALA A 13 28.29 10.13 -15.94
N GLU A 14 27.93 9.77 -17.16
CA GLU A 14 26.97 8.70 -17.44
C GLU A 14 27.54 7.33 -17.10
N LEU A 15 28.81 7.07 -17.42
CA LEU A 15 29.50 5.83 -17.05
C LEU A 15 29.67 5.71 -15.53
N ALA A 16 30.01 6.79 -14.83
CA ALA A 16 30.10 6.81 -13.37
C ALA A 16 28.74 6.59 -12.69
N ARG A 17 27.65 7.09 -13.29
CA ARG A 17 26.28 6.85 -12.82
C ARG A 17 25.87 5.39 -13.04
N VAL A 18 26.16 4.83 -14.21
CA VAL A 18 25.90 3.42 -14.53
C VAL A 18 26.71 2.49 -13.62
N LEU A 19 27.98 2.81 -13.37
CA LEU A 19 28.84 2.03 -12.47
C LEU A 19 28.39 2.11 -11.01
N ARG A 20 27.98 3.28 -10.50
CA ARG A 20 27.41 3.40 -9.15
C ARG A 20 26.11 2.63 -9.03
N TRP A 21 25.21 2.78 -10.01
CA TRP A 21 23.95 2.04 -10.03
C TRP A 21 24.18 0.53 -10.06
N GLY A 22 25.08 0.06 -10.93
CA GLY A 22 25.45 -1.35 -11.01
C GLY A 22 26.09 -1.87 -9.72
N PHE A 23 26.89 -1.05 -9.04
CA PHE A 23 27.47 -1.42 -7.74
C PHE A 23 26.41 -1.47 -6.63
N GLU A 24 25.47 -0.53 -6.60
CA GLU A 24 24.36 -0.50 -5.65
C GLU A 24 23.42 -1.71 -5.85
N GLU A 25 23.05 -2.04 -7.10
CA GLU A 25 22.25 -3.24 -7.39
C GLU A 25 22.99 -4.53 -7.02
N LEU A 26 24.27 -4.63 -7.36
CA LEU A 26 25.09 -5.78 -6.97
C LEU A 26 25.22 -5.89 -5.44
N SER A 27 25.23 -4.76 -4.73
CA SER A 27 25.28 -4.73 -3.26
C SER A 27 23.96 -5.15 -2.61
N LEU A 28 22.83 -4.70 -3.16
CA LEU A 28 21.49 -5.05 -2.67
C LEU A 28 21.17 -6.52 -2.91
N ASN A 29 21.51 -7.04 -4.08
CA ASN A 29 21.31 -8.45 -4.40
C ASN A 29 22.11 -9.38 -3.46
N LYS A 30 23.38 -9.03 -3.20
CA LYS A 30 24.23 -9.74 -2.23
C LYS A 30 23.65 -9.70 -0.81
N LEU A 31 23.15 -8.54 -0.38
CA LEU A 31 22.51 -8.39 0.93
C LEU A 31 21.20 -9.20 1.02
N ALA A 32 20.40 -9.21 -0.03
CA ALA A 32 19.17 -10.01 -0.07
C ALA A 32 19.49 -11.51 0.04
N THR A 33 20.51 -11.97 -0.71
CA THR A 33 20.93 -13.37 -0.70
C THR A 33 21.51 -13.78 0.66
N SER A 34 22.29 -12.91 1.32
CA SER A 34 22.81 -13.21 2.67
C SER A 34 21.70 -13.30 3.73
N LEU A 35 20.58 -12.61 3.51
CA LEU A 35 19.38 -12.67 4.35
C LEU A 35 18.40 -13.79 3.94
N GLY A 36 18.72 -14.58 2.91
CA GLY A 36 17.83 -15.64 2.39
C GLY A 36 16.55 -15.11 1.75
N ALA A 37 16.56 -13.86 1.26
CA ALA A 37 15.42 -13.19 0.66
C ALA A 37 15.67 -12.84 -0.82
N SER A 38 14.59 -12.63 -1.58
CA SER A 38 14.71 -12.05 -2.92
C SER A 38 15.01 -10.55 -2.82
N GLU A 39 15.70 -10.02 -3.83
CA GLU A 39 16.01 -8.59 -3.91
C GLU A 39 14.74 -7.74 -3.89
N GLN A 40 13.69 -8.19 -4.57
CA GLN A 40 12.40 -7.49 -4.60
C GLN A 40 11.74 -7.47 -3.21
N ALA A 41 11.83 -8.54 -2.44
CA ALA A 41 11.32 -8.58 -1.06
C ALA A 41 12.09 -7.61 -0.16
N LEU A 42 13.43 -7.53 -0.32
CA LEU A 42 14.25 -6.58 0.43
C LEU A 42 13.90 -5.12 0.07
N ARG A 43 13.78 -4.81 -1.23
CA ARG A 43 13.37 -3.47 -1.70
C ARG A 43 11.99 -3.07 -1.12
N LEU A 44 11.05 -4.00 -1.11
CA LEU A 44 9.71 -3.82 -0.53
C LEU A 44 9.78 -3.49 0.96
N ILE A 45 10.51 -4.29 1.74
CA ILE A 45 10.67 -4.07 3.19
C ILE A 45 11.32 -2.71 3.45
N ILE A 46 12.44 -2.39 2.80
CA ILE A 46 13.11 -1.07 2.94
C ILE A 46 12.11 0.07 2.68
N SER A 47 11.31 -0.05 1.61
CA SER A 47 10.36 0.99 1.22
C SER A 47 9.23 1.19 2.23
N ILE A 48 8.70 0.10 2.80
CA ILE A 48 7.66 0.19 3.83
C ILE A 48 8.23 0.84 5.10
N PHE A 49 9.47 0.50 5.50
CA PHE A 49 10.14 1.12 6.64
C PHE A 49 10.49 2.59 6.40
N LEU A 50 10.84 2.99 5.18
CA LEU A 50 11.02 4.40 4.79
C LEU A 50 9.74 5.24 4.96
N GLY A 51 8.57 4.61 5.06
CA GLY A 51 7.34 5.30 5.42
C GLY A 51 7.40 6.01 6.78
N TYR A 52 8.15 5.49 7.77
CA TYR A 52 8.29 6.13 9.08
C TYR A 52 9.05 7.46 9.04
N PRO A 53 10.26 7.57 8.46
CA PRO A 53 10.93 8.85 8.33
C PRO A 53 10.13 9.84 7.47
N PHE A 54 9.44 9.40 6.41
CA PHE A 54 8.54 10.27 5.66
C PHE A 54 7.35 10.77 6.48
N ALA A 55 6.75 9.91 7.31
CA ALA A 55 5.68 10.30 8.22
C ALA A 55 6.15 11.30 9.28
N LEU A 56 7.35 11.10 9.83
CA LEU A 56 7.96 12.05 10.77
C LEU A 56 8.28 13.39 10.11
N PHE A 57 8.79 13.38 8.88
CA PHE A 57 9.03 14.58 8.09
C PHE A 57 7.73 15.35 7.84
N TYR A 58 6.68 14.66 7.34
CA TYR A 58 5.36 15.24 7.17
C TYR A 58 4.84 15.86 8.47
N ARG A 59 4.92 15.11 9.57
CA ARG A 59 4.43 15.53 10.89
C ARG A 59 5.12 16.80 11.38
N HIS A 60 6.44 16.90 11.19
CA HIS A 60 7.22 18.01 11.73
C HIS A 60 7.19 19.25 10.84
N TYR A 61 7.23 19.09 9.52
CA TYR A 61 7.40 20.21 8.59
C TYR A 61 6.15 20.56 7.80
N LEU A 62 5.28 19.59 7.50
CA LEU A 62 4.19 19.76 6.53
C LEU A 62 2.79 19.73 7.15
N PHE A 63 2.62 19.33 8.41
CA PHE A 63 1.29 19.20 9.02
C PHE A 63 0.49 20.52 9.01
N TYR A 64 1.17 21.66 9.22
CA TYR A 64 0.58 23.00 9.19
C TYR A 64 0.79 23.73 7.85
N SER A 65 1.32 23.04 6.84
CA SER A 65 1.56 23.60 5.51
C SER A 65 0.30 23.54 4.66
N ASP A 66 0.31 24.28 3.55
CA ASP A 66 -0.77 24.25 2.57
C ASP A 66 -0.95 22.85 1.95
N SER A 67 -2.21 22.51 1.65
CA SER A 67 -2.60 21.21 1.07
C SER A 67 -1.80 20.82 -0.18
N TYR A 68 -1.44 21.80 -1.02
CA TYR A 68 -0.68 21.53 -2.25
C TYR A 68 0.73 20.99 -1.96
N LEU A 69 1.40 21.46 -0.90
CA LEU A 69 2.72 20.99 -0.49
C LEU A 69 2.63 19.55 0.01
N VAL A 70 1.58 19.22 0.76
CA VAL A 70 1.32 17.86 1.23
C VAL A 70 1.05 16.92 0.05
N HIS A 71 0.22 17.31 -0.91
CA HIS A 71 -0.02 16.50 -2.11
C HIS A 71 1.25 16.29 -2.95
N LEU A 72 2.07 17.34 -3.10
CA LEU A 72 3.35 17.26 -3.81
C LEU A 72 4.31 16.32 -3.09
N PHE A 73 4.43 16.43 -1.77
CA PHE A 73 5.26 15.56 -0.95
C PHE A 73 4.82 14.10 -1.06
N HIS A 74 3.52 13.81 -0.91
CA HIS A 74 2.97 12.47 -1.09
C HIS A 74 3.26 11.91 -2.48
N THR A 75 3.00 12.71 -3.53
CA THR A 75 3.26 12.30 -4.92
C THR A 75 4.74 11.98 -5.12
N PHE A 76 5.63 12.89 -4.73
CA PHE A 76 7.06 12.75 -4.92
C PHE A 76 7.59 11.50 -4.19
N THR A 77 7.32 11.39 -2.89
CA THR A 77 7.80 10.26 -2.08
C THR A 77 7.25 8.92 -2.56
N GLY A 78 5.97 8.85 -2.92
CA GLY A 78 5.38 7.62 -3.45
C GLY A 78 5.91 7.23 -4.83
N VAL A 79 6.12 8.19 -5.73
CA VAL A 79 6.75 7.95 -7.04
C VAL A 79 8.20 7.49 -6.86
N SER A 80 8.95 8.07 -5.92
CA SER A 80 10.30 7.62 -5.59
C SER A 80 10.30 6.17 -5.07
N ILE A 81 9.37 5.82 -4.18
CA ILE A 81 9.18 4.44 -3.72
C ILE A 81 8.82 3.52 -4.89
N ALA A 82 7.91 3.93 -5.77
CA ALA A 82 7.51 3.15 -6.94
C ALA A 82 8.70 2.87 -7.87
N TYR A 83 9.49 3.90 -8.17
CA TYR A 83 10.68 3.78 -9.00
C TYR A 83 11.74 2.88 -8.36
N PHE A 84 11.98 3.01 -7.05
CA PHE A 84 12.94 2.15 -6.35
C PHE A 84 12.58 0.67 -6.43
N ASN A 85 11.29 0.32 -6.33
CA ASN A 85 10.85 -1.08 -6.38
C ASN A 85 10.73 -1.64 -7.80
N PHE A 86 10.26 -0.84 -8.77
CA PHE A 86 9.84 -1.35 -10.07
C PHE A 86 10.57 -0.71 -11.27
N GLY A 87 11.48 0.23 -11.02
CA GLY A 87 12.21 0.96 -12.06
C GLY A 87 11.24 1.62 -13.03
N TYR A 88 11.53 1.50 -14.33
CA TYR A 88 10.73 2.09 -15.40
C TYR A 88 9.28 1.59 -15.45
N GLN A 89 8.98 0.41 -14.90
CA GLN A 89 7.61 -0.14 -14.90
C GLN A 89 6.60 0.72 -14.12
N LEU A 90 7.06 1.76 -13.40
CA LEU A 90 6.18 2.78 -12.82
C LEU A 90 5.28 3.50 -13.86
N TYR A 91 5.64 3.44 -15.15
CA TYR A 91 4.82 4.05 -16.20
C TYR A 91 3.39 3.49 -16.20
N HIS A 92 3.23 2.22 -15.81
CA HIS A 92 1.92 1.58 -15.70
C HIS A 92 1.01 2.35 -14.74
N SER A 93 1.50 2.68 -13.54
CA SER A 93 0.69 3.39 -12.54
C SER A 93 0.49 4.84 -12.92
N LEU A 94 1.49 5.49 -13.55
CA LEU A 94 1.36 6.86 -14.04
C LEU A 94 0.28 6.95 -15.12
N LEU A 95 0.26 6.02 -16.07
CA LEU A 95 -0.74 5.96 -17.13
C LEU A 95 -2.15 5.86 -16.53
N CYS A 96 -2.37 4.90 -15.62
CA CYS A 96 -3.66 4.71 -14.97
C CYS A 96 -4.14 5.94 -14.17
N VAL A 97 -3.23 6.62 -13.47
CA VAL A 97 -3.55 7.83 -12.71
C VAL A 97 -3.93 9.00 -13.62
N VAL A 98 -3.17 9.23 -14.70
CA VAL A 98 -3.46 10.30 -15.67
C VAL A 98 -4.76 10.03 -16.40
N LEU A 99 -4.98 8.79 -16.88
CA LEU A 99 -6.22 8.42 -17.54
C LEU A 99 -7.42 8.54 -16.60
N GLN A 100 -7.26 8.19 -15.32
CA GLN A 100 -8.34 8.40 -14.33
C GLN A 100 -8.71 9.88 -14.23
N PHE A 101 -7.72 10.76 -14.09
CA PHE A 101 -7.96 12.21 -14.05
C PHE A 101 -8.70 12.70 -15.31
N LEU A 102 -8.28 12.24 -16.50
CA LEU A 102 -8.93 12.59 -17.76
C LEU A 102 -10.37 12.08 -17.84
N ILE A 103 -10.66 10.85 -17.41
CA ILE A 103 -12.01 10.29 -17.35
C ILE A 103 -12.91 11.18 -16.48
N LEU A 104 -12.47 11.52 -15.27
CA LEU A 104 -13.25 12.37 -14.35
C LEU A 104 -13.51 13.77 -14.92
N ARG A 105 -12.54 14.33 -15.64
CA ARG A 105 -12.62 15.68 -16.23
C ARG A 105 -13.49 15.72 -17.48
N LEU A 106 -13.36 14.74 -18.37
CA LEU A 106 -14.02 14.74 -19.68
C LEU A 106 -15.42 14.13 -19.63
N MET A 107 -15.64 13.11 -18.80
CA MET A 107 -16.91 12.39 -18.72
C MET A 107 -17.78 12.83 -17.54
N GLY A 108 -17.22 13.61 -16.61
CA GLY A 108 -17.94 14.19 -15.49
C GLY A 108 -18.54 13.16 -14.53
N ARG A 109 -19.64 13.53 -13.88
CA ARG A 109 -20.37 12.70 -12.91
C ARG A 109 -21.41 11.81 -13.59
N THR A 110 -20.95 10.93 -14.47
CA THR A 110 -21.83 10.05 -15.24
C THR A 110 -21.61 8.60 -14.87
N VAL A 111 -22.66 7.77 -15.02
CA VAL A 111 -22.54 6.31 -14.92
C VAL A 111 -21.53 5.80 -15.95
N THR A 112 -21.46 6.43 -17.13
CA THR A 112 -20.46 6.14 -18.16
C THR A 112 -19.04 6.30 -17.63
N ALA A 113 -18.73 7.37 -16.87
CA ALA A 113 -17.41 7.56 -16.28
C ALA A 113 -17.03 6.44 -15.29
N VAL A 114 -18.00 5.99 -14.49
CA VAL A 114 -17.84 4.88 -13.54
C VAL A 114 -17.58 3.56 -14.29
N LEU A 115 -18.40 3.24 -15.29
CA LEU A 115 -18.25 2.01 -16.08
C LEU A 115 -16.95 2.00 -16.88
N THR A 116 -16.59 3.12 -17.51
CA THR A 116 -15.32 3.26 -18.23
C THR A 116 -14.14 3.10 -17.29
N THR A 117 -14.17 3.73 -16.12
CA THR A 117 -13.14 3.54 -15.09
C THR A 117 -13.03 2.08 -14.68
N PHE A 118 -14.14 1.43 -14.33
CA PHE A 118 -14.16 0.04 -13.89
C PHE A 118 -13.56 -0.89 -14.96
N CYS A 119 -14.09 -0.82 -16.18
CA CYS A 119 -13.63 -1.67 -17.29
C CYS A 119 -12.17 -1.43 -17.62
N PHE A 120 -11.73 -0.17 -17.72
CA PHE A 120 -10.34 0.15 -18.04
C PHE A 120 -9.37 -0.32 -16.96
N GLN A 121 -9.60 0.07 -15.69
CA GLN A 121 -8.66 -0.25 -14.61
C GLN A 121 -8.58 -1.76 -14.34
N MET A 122 -9.71 -2.48 -14.46
CA MET A 122 -9.72 -3.94 -14.33
C MET A 122 -9.05 -4.63 -15.53
N ALA A 123 -9.37 -4.23 -16.76
CA ALA A 123 -8.76 -4.83 -17.95
C ALA A 123 -7.24 -4.60 -17.99
N TYR A 124 -6.78 -3.41 -17.59
CA TYR A 124 -5.36 -3.09 -17.53
C TYR A 124 -4.62 -3.95 -16.50
N LEU A 125 -5.20 -4.11 -15.29
CA LEU A 125 -4.65 -4.97 -14.25
C LEU A 125 -4.60 -6.43 -14.69
N LEU A 126 -5.69 -6.94 -15.29
CA LEU A 126 -5.78 -8.31 -15.80
C LEU A 126 -4.75 -8.57 -16.92
N GLY A 127 -4.60 -7.63 -17.85
CA GLY A 127 -3.55 -7.68 -18.87
C GLY A 127 -2.16 -7.71 -18.24
N GLY A 128 -1.91 -6.88 -17.23
CA GLY A 128 -0.68 -6.90 -16.45
C GLY A 128 -0.37 -8.27 -15.86
N TYR A 129 -1.35 -8.91 -15.21
CA TYR A 129 -1.21 -10.28 -14.71
C TYR A 129 -0.98 -11.29 -15.84
N TYR A 130 -1.70 -11.19 -16.95
CA TYR A 130 -1.51 -12.10 -18.08
C TYR A 130 -0.08 -12.06 -18.63
N TYR A 131 0.50 -10.87 -18.78
CA TYR A 131 1.87 -10.72 -19.31
C TYR A 131 2.98 -10.94 -18.29
N THR A 132 2.67 -10.86 -17.00
CA THR A 132 3.68 -10.93 -15.93
C THR A 132 3.52 -12.10 -14.99
N ALA A 133 2.48 -12.92 -15.10
CA ALA A 133 2.32 -14.10 -14.28
C ALA A 133 3.46 -15.09 -14.53
N THR A 134 4.03 -15.61 -13.45
CA THR A 134 4.97 -16.72 -13.46
C THR A 134 4.41 -17.83 -12.57
N GLY A 135 5.02 -19.02 -12.62
CA GLY A 135 4.66 -20.11 -11.71
C GLY A 135 5.07 -19.90 -10.25
N ASN A 136 5.73 -18.78 -9.93
CA ASN A 136 6.26 -18.48 -8.60
C ASN A 136 5.65 -17.18 -8.04
N TYR A 137 5.76 -17.00 -6.73
CA TYR A 137 5.35 -15.74 -6.10
C TYR A 137 6.37 -14.63 -6.40
N ASP A 138 6.05 -13.77 -7.36
CA ASP A 138 6.88 -12.63 -7.72
C ASP A 138 6.29 -11.29 -7.25
N ILE A 139 7.16 -10.44 -6.67
CA ILE A 139 6.81 -9.05 -6.36
C ILE A 139 7.05 -8.21 -7.61
N LYS A 140 5.96 -7.85 -8.30
CA LYS A 140 5.95 -7.07 -9.55
C LYS A 140 5.12 -5.81 -9.42
N TRP A 141 5.21 -4.94 -10.42
CA TRP A 141 4.43 -3.69 -10.49
C TRP A 141 2.92 -3.92 -10.36
N THR A 142 2.42 -5.10 -10.71
CA THR A 142 1.01 -5.50 -10.58
C THR A 142 0.54 -5.59 -9.12
N MET A 143 1.43 -5.88 -8.17
CA MET A 143 1.12 -6.01 -6.75
C MET A 143 0.54 -4.71 -6.14
N PRO A 144 1.24 -3.55 -6.18
CA PRO A 144 0.66 -2.28 -5.71
C PRO A 144 -0.52 -1.84 -6.59
N HIS A 145 -0.53 -2.29 -7.85
CA HIS A 145 -1.57 -1.94 -8.81
C HIS A 145 -2.94 -2.49 -8.42
N CYS A 146 -3.01 -3.63 -7.73
CA CYS A 146 -4.26 -4.12 -7.15
C CYS A 146 -4.95 -3.05 -6.31
N VAL A 147 -4.23 -2.44 -5.36
CA VAL A 147 -4.80 -1.40 -4.49
C VAL A 147 -5.07 -0.12 -5.26
N LEU A 148 -4.17 0.25 -6.19
CA LEU A 148 -4.37 1.43 -7.05
C LEU A 148 -5.66 1.32 -7.88
N THR A 149 -5.91 0.17 -8.51
CA THR A 149 -7.14 -0.10 -9.26
C THR A 149 -8.37 0.12 -8.40
N LEU A 150 -8.41 -0.43 -7.18
CA LEU A 150 -9.53 -0.22 -6.25
C LEU A 150 -9.71 1.25 -5.86
N LYS A 151 -8.60 1.96 -5.64
CA LYS A 151 -8.61 3.40 -5.31
C LYS A 151 -9.15 4.25 -6.45
N LEU A 152 -8.75 3.98 -7.69
CA LEU A 152 -9.19 4.74 -8.86
C LEU A 152 -10.66 4.44 -9.23
N ILE A 153 -11.10 3.18 -9.09
CA ILE A 153 -12.51 2.81 -9.24
C ILE A 153 -13.35 3.48 -8.16
N GLY A 154 -12.93 3.36 -6.89
CA GLY A 154 -13.61 4.01 -5.76
C GLY A 154 -13.72 5.52 -5.95
N LEU A 155 -12.66 6.17 -6.45
CA LEU A 155 -12.67 7.60 -6.75
C LEU A 155 -13.75 7.99 -7.77
N ALA A 156 -13.95 7.19 -8.82
CA ALA A 156 -15.00 7.45 -9.81
C ALA A 156 -16.41 7.30 -9.22
N VAL A 157 -16.63 6.28 -8.39
CA VAL A 157 -17.89 6.06 -7.68
C VAL A 157 -18.17 7.19 -6.70
N ASP A 158 -17.19 7.54 -5.87
CA ASP A 158 -17.28 8.62 -4.88
C ASP A 158 -17.57 9.98 -5.55
N TYR A 159 -16.96 10.24 -6.71
CA TYR A 159 -17.20 11.46 -7.48
C TYR A 159 -18.59 11.50 -8.14
N PHE A 160 -19.08 10.35 -8.61
CA PHE A 160 -20.44 10.20 -9.14
C PHE A 160 -21.47 10.48 -8.04
N ASP A 161 -21.34 9.85 -6.87
CA ASP A 161 -22.24 10.05 -5.74
C ASP A 161 -22.21 11.50 -5.21
N GLY A 162 -21.07 12.19 -5.31
CA GLY A 162 -20.96 13.61 -4.98
C GLY A 162 -21.81 14.56 -5.83
N GLY A 163 -22.42 14.09 -6.93
CA GLY A 163 -23.39 14.84 -7.73
C GLY A 163 -24.85 14.57 -7.40
N ARG A 164 -25.13 13.62 -6.51
CA ARG A 164 -26.49 13.20 -6.17
C ARG A 164 -27.00 13.93 -4.93
N ASP A 165 -28.32 13.98 -4.78
CA ASP A 165 -28.95 14.50 -3.57
C ASP A 165 -28.52 13.66 -2.36
N GLN A 166 -28.06 14.33 -1.31
CA GLN A 166 -27.43 13.68 -0.17
C GLN A 166 -28.43 12.87 0.63
N ASN A 167 -29.70 13.30 0.69
CA ASN A 167 -30.75 12.56 1.38
C ASN A 167 -31.12 11.25 0.66
N SER A 168 -30.74 11.11 -0.62
CA SER A 168 -30.95 9.88 -1.39
C SER A 168 -29.81 8.85 -1.25
N LEU A 169 -28.70 9.24 -0.62
CA LEU A 169 -27.50 8.43 -0.46
C LEU A 169 -27.51 7.70 0.88
N SER A 170 -26.94 6.49 0.92
CA SER A 170 -26.64 5.81 2.18
C SER A 170 -25.62 6.60 3.01
N SER A 171 -25.59 6.39 4.33
CA SER A 171 -24.64 7.07 5.22
C SER A 171 -23.18 6.87 4.79
N GLU A 172 -22.86 5.72 4.22
CA GLU A 172 -21.53 5.40 3.71
C GLU A 172 -21.19 6.14 2.41
N GLN A 173 -22.14 6.24 1.48
CA GLN A 173 -21.99 7.04 0.27
C GLN A 173 -21.81 8.52 0.61
N GLN A 174 -22.60 9.05 1.55
CA GLN A 174 -22.45 10.42 2.04
C GLN A 174 -21.05 10.68 2.62
N LYS A 175 -20.50 9.72 3.37
CA LYS A 175 -19.16 9.82 3.98
C LYS A 175 -18.05 9.91 2.93
N ASN A 176 -18.17 9.18 1.82
CA ASN A 176 -17.10 9.09 0.81
C ASN A 176 -17.30 10.05 -0.37
N ALA A 177 -18.51 10.58 -0.58
CA ALA A 177 -18.85 11.43 -1.71
C ALA A 177 -17.88 12.61 -1.92
N ILE A 178 -17.50 12.85 -3.17
CA ILE A 178 -16.58 13.91 -3.58
C ILE A 178 -17.31 15.00 -4.39
N ARG A 179 -17.48 16.17 -3.77
CA ARG A 179 -18.23 17.31 -4.34
C ARG A 179 -17.42 18.24 -5.22
N GLY A 180 -16.10 18.29 -5.07
CA GLY A 180 -15.21 19.03 -5.97
C GLY A 180 -14.71 18.13 -7.10
N VAL A 181 -14.35 18.70 -8.25
CA VAL A 181 -13.62 17.93 -9.28
C VAL A 181 -12.15 17.86 -8.88
N PRO A 182 -11.58 16.67 -8.60
CA PRO A 182 -10.19 16.56 -8.20
C PRO A 182 -9.24 17.12 -9.26
N SER A 183 -8.23 17.84 -8.82
CA SER A 183 -7.06 18.22 -9.60
C SER A 183 -6.15 17.01 -9.83
N LEU A 184 -5.28 17.07 -10.85
CA LEU A 184 -4.32 16.00 -11.10
C LEU A 184 -3.39 15.79 -9.90
N LEU A 185 -3.01 16.87 -9.20
CA LEU A 185 -2.16 16.80 -8.03
C LEU A 185 -2.84 16.09 -6.84
N GLU A 186 -4.14 16.35 -6.63
CA GLU A 186 -4.93 15.63 -5.62
C GLU A 186 -5.02 14.13 -5.93
N VAL A 187 -5.34 13.78 -7.19
CA VAL A 187 -5.41 12.36 -7.63
C VAL A 187 -4.04 11.69 -7.52
N ALA A 188 -2.96 12.39 -7.89
CA ALA A 188 -1.60 11.87 -7.79
C ALA A 188 -1.19 11.65 -6.34
N GLY A 189 -1.39 12.64 -5.46
CA GLY A 189 -1.02 12.52 -4.05
C GLY A 189 -1.85 11.44 -3.33
N PHE A 190 -3.12 11.29 -3.69
CA PHE A 190 -3.97 10.20 -3.22
C PHE A 190 -3.40 8.85 -3.66
N SER A 191 -3.14 8.70 -4.95
CA SER A 191 -2.68 7.44 -5.55
C SER A 191 -1.33 7.01 -5.00
N TYR A 192 -0.40 7.96 -4.93
CA TYR A 192 0.98 7.76 -4.52
C TYR A 192 1.24 8.09 -3.05
N PHE A 193 0.23 8.09 -2.18
CA PHE A 193 0.49 8.24 -0.75
C PHE A 193 1.48 7.15 -0.26
N PHE A 194 2.68 7.57 0.14
CA PHE A 194 3.81 6.68 0.47
C PHE A 194 3.47 5.60 1.49
N GLY A 195 2.59 5.94 2.45
CA GLY A 195 2.18 5.04 3.50
C GLY A 195 1.21 3.94 3.06
N ALA A 196 0.74 3.93 1.82
CA ALA A 196 -0.23 2.93 1.36
C ALA A 196 -0.14 2.56 -0.12
N PHE A 197 0.85 3.06 -0.85
CA PHE A 197 1.02 2.76 -2.28
C PHE A 197 1.39 1.29 -2.54
N LEU A 198 2.34 0.74 -1.78
CA LEU A 198 2.89 -0.58 -2.09
C LEU A 198 1.97 -1.75 -1.74
N VAL A 199 1.45 -1.77 -0.51
CA VAL A 199 0.72 -2.93 0.05
C VAL A 199 -0.68 -2.59 0.56
N GLY A 200 -1.15 -1.37 0.28
CA GLY A 200 -2.33 -0.80 0.91
C GLY A 200 -2.03 -0.22 2.30
N PRO A 201 -3.07 0.14 3.08
CA PRO A 201 -4.47 -0.25 2.92
C PRO A 201 -5.22 0.51 1.81
N GLN A 202 -6.41 0.01 1.48
CA GLN A 202 -7.40 0.74 0.67
C GLN A 202 -8.07 1.81 1.56
N PHE A 203 -8.26 3.02 1.04
CA PHE A 203 -9.03 4.11 1.67
C PHE A 203 -9.64 5.00 0.60
N SER A 204 -10.69 5.75 0.96
CA SER A 204 -11.36 6.68 0.03
C SER A 204 -10.58 7.96 -0.18
N MET A 205 -10.84 8.61 -1.33
CA MET A 205 -10.30 9.94 -1.63
C MET A 205 -10.74 10.96 -0.58
N ASN A 206 -11.97 10.85 -0.07
CA ASN A 206 -12.47 11.78 0.94
C ASN A 206 -11.63 11.72 2.22
N HIS A 207 -11.29 10.50 2.67
CA HIS A 207 -10.43 10.30 3.83
C HIS A 207 -9.02 10.85 3.62
N TYR A 208 -8.48 10.69 2.41
CA TYR A 208 -7.22 11.31 2.02
C TYR A 208 -7.26 12.85 2.07
N MET A 209 -8.34 13.46 1.58
CA MET A 209 -8.49 14.92 1.62
C MET A 209 -8.57 15.41 3.06
N LYS A 210 -9.25 14.68 3.96
CA LYS A 210 -9.26 14.99 5.40
C LYS A 210 -7.89 14.92 6.03
N LEU A 211 -7.04 13.96 5.65
CA LEU A 211 -5.64 13.90 6.08
C LEU A 211 -4.91 15.19 5.69
N VAL A 212 -4.97 15.53 4.40
CA VAL A 212 -4.24 16.67 3.84
C VAL A 212 -4.70 17.99 4.44
N GLN A 213 -5.99 18.10 4.77
CA GLN A 213 -6.59 19.26 5.43
C GLN A 213 -6.36 19.29 6.95
N GLY A 214 -5.61 18.35 7.52
CA GLY A 214 -5.31 18.30 8.95
C GLY A 214 -6.52 17.96 9.84
N GLN A 215 -7.56 17.35 9.28
CA GLN A 215 -8.82 17.05 9.99
C GLN A 215 -8.79 15.69 10.71
N LEU A 216 -7.87 14.80 10.36
CA LEU A 216 -7.72 13.48 10.98
C LEU A 216 -6.87 13.54 12.25
N THR A 217 -7.40 14.18 13.28
CA THR A 217 -6.71 14.38 14.56
C THR A 217 -7.66 14.21 15.75
N ASP A 218 -7.12 13.72 16.85
CA ASP A 218 -7.83 13.59 18.13
C ASP A 218 -8.07 14.95 18.80
N ILE A 219 -7.31 15.98 18.42
CA ILE A 219 -7.55 17.35 18.90
C ILE A 219 -7.54 18.27 17.69
N PRO A 220 -8.67 18.90 17.32
CA PRO A 220 -8.77 19.76 16.14
C PRO A 220 -7.64 20.80 16.06
N GLY A 221 -6.99 20.87 14.89
CA GLY A 221 -5.88 21.80 14.64
C GLY A 221 -4.56 21.44 15.32
N LYS A 222 -4.46 20.28 16.00
CA LYS A 222 -3.20 19.80 16.55
C LYS A 222 -2.73 18.55 15.82
N ILE A 223 -1.41 18.38 15.82
CA ILE A 223 -0.80 17.17 15.31
C ILE A 223 -1.35 15.95 16.09
N PRO A 224 -1.82 14.88 15.42
CA PRO A 224 -2.47 13.74 16.07
C PRO A 224 -1.58 13.07 17.12
N ASN A 225 -2.13 12.66 18.26
CA ASN A 225 -1.42 11.90 19.30
C ASN A 225 -1.27 10.40 18.93
N SER A 226 -0.69 10.14 17.77
CA SER A 226 -0.64 8.84 17.13
C SER A 226 0.70 8.10 17.26
N THR A 227 1.72 8.71 17.86
CA THR A 227 3.06 8.11 17.98
C THR A 227 3.07 6.79 18.74
N ILE A 228 2.43 6.72 19.91
CA ILE A 228 2.37 5.49 20.70
C ILE A 228 1.55 4.40 19.96
N PRO A 229 0.34 4.68 19.43
CA PRO A 229 -0.39 3.74 18.58
C PRO A 229 0.44 3.22 17.38
N ALA A 230 1.16 4.11 16.69
CA ALA A 230 2.03 3.74 15.57
C ALA A 230 3.17 2.81 16.01
N LEU A 231 3.85 3.14 17.11
CA LEU A 231 4.92 2.30 17.66
C LEU A 231 4.41 0.92 18.08
N LYS A 232 3.21 0.82 18.66
CA LYS A 232 2.60 -0.48 18.98
C LYS A 232 2.40 -1.35 17.72
N ARG A 233 1.93 -0.75 16.63
CA ARG A 233 1.76 -1.47 15.34
C ARG A 233 3.10 -1.85 14.73
N LEU A 234 4.09 -0.96 14.76
CA LEU A 234 5.46 -1.25 14.33
C LEU A 234 6.05 -2.43 15.13
N SER A 235 6.02 -2.37 16.46
CA SER A 235 6.55 -3.41 17.33
C SER A 235 5.87 -4.76 17.07
N LEU A 236 4.56 -4.77 16.87
CA LEU A 236 3.84 -6.00 16.53
C LEU A 236 4.28 -6.54 15.16
N GLY A 237 4.41 -5.67 14.16
CA GLY A 237 4.95 -6.05 12.84
C GLY A 237 6.36 -6.64 12.92
N LEU A 238 7.23 -6.06 13.77
CA LEU A 238 8.59 -6.59 14.01
C LEU A 238 8.57 -7.96 14.69
N VAL A 239 7.65 -8.22 15.62
CA VAL A 239 7.48 -9.55 16.24
C VAL A 239 7.13 -10.59 15.18
N TYR A 240 6.18 -10.28 14.28
CA TYR A 240 5.83 -11.16 13.16
C TYR A 240 6.98 -11.34 12.17
N LEU A 241 7.76 -10.28 11.90
CA LEU A 241 8.93 -10.35 11.02
C LEU A 241 9.99 -11.29 11.61
N VAL A 242 10.35 -11.11 12.88
CA VAL A 242 11.33 -11.96 13.57
C VAL A 242 10.85 -13.40 13.62
N GLY A 243 9.57 -13.62 13.97
CA GLY A 243 8.97 -14.95 13.95
C GLY A 243 9.03 -15.59 12.56
N TYR A 244 8.72 -14.84 11.51
CA TYR A 244 8.82 -15.33 10.12
C TYR A 244 10.26 -15.69 9.73
N VAL A 245 11.23 -14.82 10.01
CA VAL A 245 12.64 -15.06 9.68
C VAL A 245 13.20 -16.28 10.42
N LEU A 246 12.85 -16.47 11.70
CA LEU A 246 13.34 -17.61 12.48
C LEU A 246 12.69 -18.94 12.09
N LEU A 247 11.41 -18.92 11.71
CA LEU A 247 10.65 -20.15 11.44
C LEU A 247 10.59 -20.54 9.95
N SER A 248 10.83 -19.61 9.01
CA SER A 248 10.73 -19.89 7.57
C SER A 248 11.71 -20.94 7.06
N PRO A 249 12.92 -21.14 7.63
CA PRO A 249 13.77 -22.26 7.25
C PRO A 249 13.23 -23.62 7.69
N HIS A 250 12.35 -23.65 8.70
CA HIS A 250 11.81 -24.86 9.30
C HIS A 250 10.42 -25.23 8.77
N ILE A 251 9.57 -24.23 8.50
CA ILE A 251 8.19 -24.41 8.03
C ILE A 251 8.14 -24.05 6.55
N THR A 252 8.53 -25.02 5.71
CA THR A 252 8.66 -24.81 4.25
C THR A 252 7.49 -25.40 3.48
N GLU A 253 7.24 -24.81 2.31
CA GLU A 253 6.24 -25.28 1.33
C GLU A 253 6.64 -26.65 0.77
N ASN A 254 7.94 -26.87 0.58
CA ASN A 254 8.50 -28.11 0.05
C ASN A 254 8.29 -29.32 0.96
N TYR A 255 8.08 -29.11 2.27
CA TYR A 255 7.81 -30.22 3.19
C TYR A 255 6.56 -30.99 2.80
N PHE A 256 5.54 -30.34 2.22
CA PHE A 256 4.34 -31.03 1.72
C PHE A 256 4.61 -32.03 0.60
N LEU A 257 5.70 -31.85 -0.13
CA LEU A 257 6.12 -32.71 -1.23
C LEU A 257 7.10 -33.80 -0.78
N SER A 258 7.42 -33.87 0.52
CA SER A 258 8.39 -34.83 1.05
C SER A 258 7.72 -36.16 1.42
N GLU A 259 8.46 -37.25 1.25
CA GLU A 259 8.05 -38.58 1.73
C GLU A 259 7.86 -38.59 3.26
N ASP A 260 8.62 -37.79 4.03
CA ASP A 260 8.43 -37.70 5.47
C ASP A 260 7.01 -37.22 5.79
N TYR A 261 6.55 -36.13 5.17
CA TYR A 261 5.20 -35.62 5.38
C TYR A 261 4.13 -36.62 4.98
N GLU A 262 4.30 -37.30 3.84
CA GLU A 262 3.36 -38.33 3.36
C GLU A 262 3.20 -39.47 4.37
N ASN A 263 4.30 -39.90 4.99
CA ASN A 263 4.35 -40.98 5.97
C ASN A 263 3.86 -40.59 7.37
N ARG A 264 3.53 -39.30 7.63
CA ARG A 264 2.98 -38.87 8.92
C ARG A 264 1.52 -39.28 9.08
N SER A 265 1.09 -39.41 10.33
CA SER A 265 -0.31 -39.71 10.66
C SER A 265 -1.27 -38.67 10.09
N PHE A 266 -2.51 -39.08 9.81
CA PHE A 266 -3.55 -38.19 9.29
C PHE A 266 -3.70 -36.91 10.13
N TRP A 267 -3.77 -37.04 11.45
CA TRP A 267 -3.94 -35.91 12.36
C TRP A 267 -2.75 -34.96 12.39
N PHE A 268 -1.52 -35.48 12.26
CA PHE A 268 -0.33 -34.62 12.12
C PHE A 268 -0.42 -33.77 10.86
N ARG A 269 -0.75 -34.39 9.71
CA ARG A 269 -0.88 -33.68 8.43
C ARG A 269 -1.94 -32.58 8.49
N CYS A 270 -3.12 -32.88 9.06
CA CYS A 270 -4.16 -31.88 9.27
C CYS A 270 -3.70 -30.71 10.15
N MET A 271 -3.04 -30.98 11.28
CA MET A 271 -2.55 -29.93 12.17
C MET A 271 -1.44 -29.11 11.51
N TYR A 272 -0.51 -29.76 10.82
CA TYR A 272 0.60 -29.10 10.14
C TYR A 272 0.11 -28.14 9.06
N ILE A 273 -0.89 -28.52 8.24
CA ILE A 273 -1.50 -27.63 7.24
C ILE A 273 -2.06 -26.36 7.89
N LEU A 274 -2.73 -26.47 9.05
CA LEU A 274 -3.29 -25.32 9.75
C LEU A 274 -2.20 -24.38 10.28
N VAL A 275 -1.16 -24.95 10.89
CA VAL A 275 0.00 -24.19 11.39
C VAL A 275 0.74 -23.52 10.24
N TRP A 276 1.05 -24.27 9.18
CA TRP A 276 1.69 -23.74 7.98
C TRP A 276 0.86 -22.63 7.32
N GLY A 277 -0.46 -22.82 7.21
CA GLY A 277 -1.37 -21.85 6.59
C GLY A 277 -1.41 -20.51 7.33
N LYS A 278 -1.31 -20.52 8.67
CA LYS A 278 -1.13 -19.27 9.44
C LYS A 278 0.27 -18.70 9.23
N PHE A 279 1.28 -19.54 9.36
CA PHE A 279 2.68 -19.15 9.29
C PHE A 279 3.05 -18.49 7.95
N VAL A 280 2.62 -19.07 6.81
CA VAL A 280 2.91 -18.54 5.48
C VAL A 280 2.34 -17.13 5.28
N LEU A 281 1.30 -16.77 6.05
CA LEU A 281 0.71 -15.45 6.01
C LEU A 281 1.46 -14.40 6.86
N TYR A 282 2.37 -14.81 7.74
CA TYR A 282 3.10 -13.89 8.64
C TYR A 282 3.93 -12.85 7.86
N LYS A 283 4.40 -13.18 6.65
CA LYS A 283 5.06 -12.20 5.76
C LYS A 283 4.13 -11.06 5.35
N TYR A 284 2.84 -11.33 5.09
CA TYR A 284 1.85 -10.30 4.77
C TYR A 284 1.41 -9.54 6.01
N VAL A 285 1.20 -10.26 7.13
CA VAL A 285 0.88 -9.66 8.43
C VAL A 285 1.94 -8.63 8.81
N THR A 286 3.21 -8.97 8.63
CA THR A 286 4.34 -8.06 8.86
C THR A 286 4.19 -6.78 8.02
N CYS A 287 4.08 -6.92 6.70
CA CYS A 287 3.97 -5.78 5.79
C CYS A 287 2.80 -4.87 6.17
N TRP A 288 1.61 -5.44 6.44
CA TRP A 288 0.45 -4.64 6.82
C TRP A 288 0.60 -3.96 8.16
N LEU A 289 1.11 -4.63 9.20
CA LEU A 289 1.27 -4.01 10.52
C LEU A 289 2.26 -2.86 10.50
N VAL A 290 3.38 -3.02 9.77
CA VAL A 290 4.38 -1.95 9.63
C VAL A 290 3.77 -0.77 8.86
N THR A 291 3.06 -1.03 7.76
CA THR A 291 2.41 0.01 6.95
C THR A 291 1.24 0.70 7.67
N GLU A 292 0.46 -0.05 8.46
CA GLU A 292 -0.57 0.49 9.36
C GLU A 292 0.04 1.48 10.34
N GLY A 293 1.18 1.15 10.94
CA GLY A 293 1.89 2.08 11.83
C GLY A 293 2.32 3.38 11.13
N VAL A 294 2.74 3.32 9.86
CA VAL A 294 3.02 4.52 9.06
C VAL A 294 1.75 5.37 8.87
N CYS A 295 0.65 4.74 8.46
CA CYS A 295 -0.63 5.42 8.26
C CYS A 295 -1.17 6.04 9.56
N ILE A 296 -0.97 5.38 10.70
CA ILE A 296 -1.34 5.92 12.02
C ILE A 296 -0.45 7.12 12.35
N LEU A 297 0.87 7.02 12.12
CA LEU A 297 1.81 8.09 12.43
C LEU A 297 1.54 9.37 11.63
N THR A 298 1.10 9.25 10.37
CA THR A 298 0.67 10.40 9.55
C THR A 298 -0.67 10.98 9.98
N GLY A 299 -1.52 10.20 10.66
CA GLY A 299 -2.88 10.58 11.03
C GLY A 299 -3.96 9.91 10.19
N LEU A 300 -3.62 9.29 9.05
CA LEU A 300 -4.58 8.61 8.17
C LEU A 300 -5.35 7.49 8.90
N GLY A 301 -4.73 6.87 9.91
CA GLY A 301 -5.35 5.82 10.72
C GLY A 301 -6.49 6.27 11.65
N PHE A 302 -6.74 7.58 11.83
CA PHE A 302 -7.77 8.08 12.74
C PHE A 302 -9.19 7.69 12.29
N ASN A 303 -10.01 7.19 13.22
CA ASN A 303 -11.37 6.70 12.96
C ASN A 303 -12.35 7.06 14.10
N ASP A 304 -12.49 8.37 14.37
CA ASP A 304 -13.33 8.90 15.45
C ASP A 304 -12.93 8.39 16.85
N PHE A 305 -13.81 8.57 17.83
CA PHE A 305 -13.62 8.17 19.22
C PHE A 305 -14.43 6.92 19.59
N ASP A 306 -13.93 6.16 20.56
CA ASP A 306 -14.70 5.11 21.21
C ASP A 306 -15.67 5.67 22.28
N GLU A 307 -16.45 4.78 22.89
CA GLU A 307 -17.39 5.09 23.96
C GLU A 307 -16.72 5.74 25.18
N ASN A 308 -15.43 5.48 25.38
CA ASN A 308 -14.60 6.03 26.45
C ASN A 308 -13.88 7.33 26.03
N ARG A 309 -14.24 7.93 24.89
CA ARG A 309 -13.60 9.12 24.30
C ARG A 309 -12.11 8.95 23.99
N LYS A 310 -11.65 7.74 23.71
CA LYS A 310 -10.30 7.48 23.20
C LYS A 310 -10.30 7.44 21.69
N ALA A 311 -9.31 8.08 21.08
CA ALA A 311 -9.13 8.10 19.64
C ALA A 311 -8.89 6.67 19.10
N LYS A 312 -9.66 6.29 18.09
CA LYS A 312 -9.47 5.03 17.35
C LYS A 312 -8.47 5.25 16.22
N TRP A 313 -7.55 4.29 16.08
CA TRP A 313 -6.46 4.31 15.10
C TRP A 313 -6.56 3.10 14.15
N ASP A 314 -7.77 2.78 13.71
CA ASP A 314 -8.08 1.56 12.95
C ASP A 314 -8.69 1.84 11.55
N ALA A 315 -8.78 3.09 11.08
CA ALA A 315 -9.26 3.40 9.72
C ALA A 315 -8.42 2.74 8.63
N CYS A 316 -7.15 2.48 8.92
CA CYS A 316 -6.19 1.86 8.03
C CYS A 316 -5.87 0.41 8.41
N ALA A 317 -6.56 -0.17 9.40
CA ALA A 317 -6.29 -1.54 9.83
C ALA A 317 -6.71 -2.54 8.77
N ASN A 318 -5.75 -3.27 8.21
CA ASN A 318 -5.94 -4.41 7.32
C ASN A 318 -5.81 -5.75 8.04
N MET A 319 -5.26 -5.75 9.26
CA MET A 319 -5.08 -6.95 10.06
C MET A 319 -5.66 -6.80 11.48
N LYS A 320 -6.62 -7.67 11.80
CA LYS A 320 -7.12 -7.87 13.18
C LYS A 320 -6.41 -9.06 13.81
N VAL A 321 -5.18 -8.82 14.26
CA VAL A 321 -4.23 -9.85 14.74
C VAL A 321 -4.84 -10.81 15.75
N TRP A 322 -5.51 -10.30 16.80
CA TRP A 322 -6.11 -11.17 17.81
C TRP A 322 -7.14 -12.13 17.21
N LEU A 323 -8.05 -11.62 16.38
CA LEU A 323 -9.05 -12.45 15.71
C LEU A 323 -8.41 -13.46 14.75
N PHE A 324 -7.37 -13.05 14.01
CA PHE A 324 -6.62 -13.93 13.11
C PHE A 324 -5.96 -15.11 13.87
N GLU A 325 -5.38 -14.84 15.04
CA GLU A 325 -4.70 -15.86 15.83
C GLU A 325 -5.66 -16.79 16.56
N THR A 326 -6.81 -16.29 17.05
CA THR A 326 -7.70 -17.07 17.92
C THR A 326 -8.93 -17.64 17.23
N THR A 327 -9.30 -17.19 16.02
CA THR A 327 -10.53 -17.65 15.37
C THR A 327 -10.47 -19.14 15.00
N PRO A 328 -11.48 -19.94 15.36
CA PRO A 328 -11.64 -21.31 14.86
C PRO A 328 -12.45 -21.36 13.55
N GLN A 329 -13.02 -20.24 13.10
CA GLN A 329 -13.94 -20.18 11.96
C GLN A 329 -13.28 -19.55 10.73
N PHE A 330 -13.58 -20.09 9.53
CA PHE A 330 -13.16 -19.52 8.25
C PHE A 330 -13.62 -18.07 8.05
N THR A 331 -14.86 -17.77 8.47
CA THR A 331 -15.42 -16.41 8.44
C THR A 331 -14.60 -15.45 9.28
N GLY A 332 -14.06 -15.90 10.43
CA GLY A 332 -13.17 -15.09 11.25
C GLY A 332 -11.81 -14.82 10.59
N THR A 333 -11.27 -15.76 9.81
CA THR A 333 -10.06 -15.53 9.01
C THR A 333 -10.31 -14.45 7.95
N ILE A 334 -11.43 -14.52 7.23
CA ILE A 334 -11.82 -13.48 6.26
C ILE A 334 -12.04 -12.14 6.95
N ALA A 335 -12.72 -12.12 8.10
CA ALA A 335 -13.02 -10.90 8.85
C ALA A 335 -11.79 -10.25 9.53
N SER A 336 -10.65 -10.96 9.57
CA SER A 336 -9.41 -10.48 10.20
C SER A 336 -8.30 -10.12 9.21
N PHE A 337 -8.38 -10.58 7.97
CA PHE A 337 -7.34 -10.44 6.95
C PHE A 337 -7.80 -9.57 5.78
N ASN A 338 -6.99 -8.58 5.39
CA ASN A 338 -7.27 -7.61 4.31
C ASN A 338 -8.59 -6.83 4.50
N THR A 339 -8.84 -6.36 5.73
CA THR A 339 -10.17 -5.88 6.13
C THR A 339 -10.67 -4.65 5.37
N ASN A 340 -9.81 -3.71 4.96
CA ASN A 340 -10.27 -2.56 4.16
C ASN A 340 -10.67 -2.95 2.74
N THR A 341 -9.98 -3.91 2.11
CA THR A 341 -10.39 -4.42 0.80
C THR A 341 -11.71 -5.18 0.92
N ASN A 342 -11.90 -6.00 1.95
CA ASN A 342 -13.17 -6.69 2.17
C ASN A 342 -14.33 -5.69 2.36
N ALA A 343 -14.10 -4.63 3.14
CA ALA A 343 -15.08 -3.55 3.31
C ALA A 343 -15.35 -2.81 1.99
N TRP A 344 -14.33 -2.54 1.19
CA TRP A 344 -14.48 -1.90 -0.12
C TRP A 344 -15.32 -2.74 -1.09
N VAL A 345 -15.10 -4.05 -1.15
CA VAL A 345 -15.84 -4.95 -2.06
C VAL A 345 -17.29 -5.14 -1.63
N ALA A 346 -17.59 -5.01 -0.33
CA ALA A 346 -18.93 -5.16 0.21
C ALA A 346 -19.82 -3.91 -0.01
N ARG A 347 -19.22 -2.78 -0.42
CA ARG A 347 -19.92 -1.55 -0.81
C ARG A 347 -20.49 -1.71 -2.21
#